data_AF-M0APP1-F1
#
_entry.id   AF-M0APP1-F1
#
_cell.length_a   1.000
_cell.length_b   1.000
_cell.length_c   1.000
_cell.angle_alpha   90.00
_cell.angle_beta   90.00
_cell.angle_gamma   90.00
#
_symmetry.space_group_name_H-M   'P 1'
#
loop_
_entity.id
_entity.type
_entity.pdbx_description
1 polymer ?
#
loop_
_entity_poly.entity_id
_entity_poly.type
_entity_poly.pdbx_seq_one_letter_code
_entity_poly.pdbx_strand_id
1 'polypeptide(L)'
;MLSVLSVQGYRNAYAVTTLPNPASVALHERFGFEPVGTFPAVGYKHGRWHDIRWWYRRLDPESAAKPDPNRESAASESESTDPSHPADPALPMPLPDLRARDGDELGAALRVGESSLS
;
A
#
# COMPACT_ATOMS: atom_id res chain seq x y z
N MET A 1 5.75 -8.22 -18.17
CA MET A 1 5.08 -7.18 -17.36
C MET A 1 6.09 -6.35 -16.57
N LEU A 2 6.78 -6.89 -15.54
CA LEU A 2 7.72 -6.11 -14.71
C LEU A 2 8.88 -5.45 -15.50
N SER A 3 9.38 -6.12 -16.54
CA SER A 3 10.44 -5.57 -17.40
C SER A 3 10.04 -4.28 -18.12
N VAL A 4 8.74 -4.08 -18.42
CA VAL A 4 8.25 -2.86 -19.05
C VAL A 4 8.41 -1.67 -18.10
N LEU A 5 8.18 -1.88 -16.80
CA LEU A 5 8.37 -0.85 -15.78
C LEU A 5 9.85 -0.44 -15.66
N SER A 6 10.77 -1.40 -15.74
CA SER A 6 12.21 -1.11 -15.79
C SER A 6 12.58 -0.26 -17.02
N VAL A 7 12.04 -0.59 -18.19
CA VAL A 7 12.28 0.17 -19.44
C VAL A 7 11.68 1.57 -19.39
N GLN A 8 10.51 1.74 -18.76
CA GLN A 8 9.89 3.04 -18.51
C GLN A 8 10.62 3.87 -17.44
N GLY A 9 11.58 3.26 -16.75
CA GLY A 9 12.47 3.91 -15.80
C GLY A 9 11.95 3.99 -14.37
N TYR A 10 10.94 3.18 -14.03
CA TYR A 10 10.54 2.99 -12.64
C TYR A 10 11.66 2.32 -11.84
N ARG A 11 11.81 2.74 -10.58
CA ARG A 11 12.88 2.28 -9.68
C ARG A 11 12.43 1.12 -8.79
N ASN A 12 11.15 1.12 -8.44
CA ASN A 12 10.57 0.28 -7.41
C ASN A 12 9.18 -0.16 -7.86
N ALA A 13 8.85 -1.43 -7.65
CA ALA A 13 7.50 -1.93 -7.71
C ALA A 13 7.00 -2.22 -6.30
N TYR A 14 5.77 -1.81 -6.00
CA TYR A 14 5.09 -2.14 -4.77
C TYR A 14 3.83 -2.94 -5.07
N ALA A 15 3.48 -3.83 -4.16
CA ALA A 15 2.23 -4.57 -4.22
C ALA A 15 1.63 -4.70 -2.82
N VAL A 16 0.31 -4.90 -2.78
CA VAL A 16 -0.44 -5.07 -1.53
C VAL A 16 -1.26 -6.34 -1.63
N THR A 17 -1.23 -7.16 -0.60
CA THR A 17 -2.01 -8.41 -0.52
C THR A 17 -2.79 -8.47 0.78
N THR A 18 -4.09 -8.78 0.70
CA THR A 18 -4.92 -9.11 1.86
C THR A 18 -4.61 -10.51 2.37
N LEU A 19 -4.56 -10.70 3.69
CA LEU A 19 -4.23 -11.99 4.31
C LEU A 19 -5.44 -12.69 4.97
N PRO A 20 -5.40 -14.02 5.09
CA PRO A 20 -4.42 -14.94 4.51
C PRO A 20 -4.64 -15.13 3.00
N ASN A 21 -3.55 -15.18 2.23
CA ASN A 21 -3.57 -15.47 0.79
C ASN A 21 -2.24 -16.12 0.36
N PRO A 22 -2.07 -17.45 0.59
CA PRO A 22 -0.81 -18.14 0.33
C PRO A 22 -0.43 -18.16 -1.16
N ALA A 23 -1.41 -18.19 -2.06
CA ALA A 23 -1.16 -18.17 -3.50
C ALA A 23 -0.53 -16.85 -3.94
N SER A 24 -1.10 -15.70 -3.49
CA SER A 24 -0.53 -14.38 -3.78
C SER A 24 0.84 -14.21 -3.11
N VAL A 25 1.01 -14.66 -1.86
CA VAL A 25 2.30 -14.63 -1.15
C VAL A 25 3.38 -15.33 -1.97
N ALA A 26 3.15 -16.59 -2.36
CA ALA A 26 4.11 -17.36 -3.13
C ALA A 26 4.41 -16.75 -4.51
N LEU A 27 3.42 -16.09 -5.13
CA LEU A 27 3.60 -15.36 -6.38
C LEU A 27 4.60 -14.20 -6.19
N HIS A 28 4.40 -13.36 -5.18
CA HIS A 28 5.27 -12.21 -4.91
C HIS A 28 6.71 -12.67 -4.60
N GLU A 29 6.86 -13.68 -3.75
CA GLU A 29 8.17 -14.25 -3.42
C GLU A 29 8.90 -14.80 -4.67
N ARG A 30 8.21 -15.55 -5.54
CA ARG A 30 8.78 -16.06 -6.80
C ARG A 30 9.22 -14.95 -7.75
N PHE A 31 8.52 -13.82 -7.74
CA PHE A 31 8.90 -12.65 -8.51
C PHE A 31 9.91 -11.76 -7.81
N GLY A 32 10.53 -12.18 -6.71
CA GLY A 32 11.58 -11.45 -6.01
C GLY A 32 11.08 -10.20 -5.29
N PHE A 33 9.82 -10.20 -4.86
CA PHE A 33 9.33 -9.19 -3.93
C PHE A 33 9.66 -9.59 -2.49
N GLU A 34 10.04 -8.58 -1.72
CA GLU A 34 10.36 -8.68 -0.30
C GLU A 34 9.21 -8.09 0.52
N PRO A 35 8.86 -8.69 1.68
CA PRO A 35 7.86 -8.14 2.58
C PRO A 35 8.38 -6.86 3.23
N VAL A 36 7.58 -5.79 3.18
CA VAL A 36 7.90 -4.50 3.84
C VAL A 36 7.28 -4.43 5.22
N GLY A 37 6.01 -4.82 5.33
CA GLY A 37 5.26 -4.72 6.58
C GLY A 37 3.87 -5.32 6.47
N THR A 38 3.36 -5.79 7.60
CA THR A 38 1.98 -6.29 7.72
C THR A 38 1.20 -5.37 8.66
N PHE A 39 0.05 -4.91 8.20
CA PHE A 39 -0.86 -4.07 8.96
C PHE A 39 -2.03 -4.96 9.40
N PRO A 40 -2.18 -5.21 10.71
CA PRO A 40 -3.20 -6.10 11.22
C PRO A 40 -4.60 -5.45 11.17
N ALA A 41 -5.63 -6.26 10.93
CA ALA A 41 -7.04 -5.89 11.03
C ALA A 41 -7.43 -4.55 10.35
N VAL A 42 -6.92 -4.32 9.14
CA VAL A 42 -7.15 -3.07 8.39
C VAL A 42 -8.51 -3.01 7.72
N GLY A 43 -9.10 -4.16 7.35
CA GLY A 43 -10.38 -4.19 6.66
C GLY A 43 -11.30 -5.28 7.17
N TYR A 44 -12.60 -4.98 7.32
CA TYR A 44 -13.62 -5.96 7.66
C TYR A 44 -14.41 -6.37 6.41
N LYS A 45 -14.38 -7.66 6.07
CA LYS A 45 -15.12 -8.20 4.93
C LYS A 45 -15.50 -9.65 5.20
N HIS A 46 -16.67 -10.08 4.71
CA HIS A 46 -17.18 -11.45 4.86
C HIS A 46 -17.14 -11.97 6.32
N GLY A 47 -17.54 -11.12 7.27
CA GLY A 47 -17.65 -11.51 8.68
C GLY A 47 -16.31 -11.58 9.44
N ARG A 48 -15.21 -11.06 8.88
CA ARG A 48 -13.89 -11.15 9.51
C ARG A 48 -13.03 -9.92 9.22
N TRP A 49 -12.13 -9.63 10.16
CA TRP A 49 -11.05 -8.69 9.95
C TRP A 49 -9.94 -9.33 9.10
N HIS A 50 -9.30 -8.50 8.30
CA HIS A 50 -8.26 -8.86 7.37
C HIS A 50 -7.03 -7.97 7.56
N ASP A 51 -5.87 -8.61 7.55
CA ASP A 51 -4.60 -7.91 7.49
C ASP A 51 -4.27 -7.58 6.04
N ILE A 52 -3.40 -6.59 5.85
CA ILE A 52 -2.77 -6.34 4.56
C ILE A 52 -1.25 -6.41 4.71
N ARG A 53 -0.57 -6.95 3.71
CA ARG A 53 0.89 -6.94 3.63
C ARG A 53 1.35 -6.15 2.42
N TRP A 54 2.31 -5.26 2.66
CA TRP A 54 3.04 -4.54 1.63
C TRP A 54 4.26 -5.34 1.20
N TRP A 55 4.50 -5.31 -0.10
CA TRP A 55 5.60 -5.96 -0.78
C TRP A 55 6.37 -4.93 -1.58
N TYR A 56 7.67 -5.12 -1.71
CA TYR A 56 8.57 -4.25 -2.43
C TYR A 56 9.49 -5.07 -3.32
N ARG A 57 9.75 -4.59 -4.53
CA ARG A 57 10.83 -5.08 -5.37
C ARG A 57 11.56 -3.91 -6.01
N ARG A 58 12.89 -3.93 -5.93
CA ARG A 58 13.73 -3.03 -6.72
C ARG A 58 13.68 -3.42 -8.19
N LEU A 59 13.50 -2.43 -9.05
CA LEU A 59 13.60 -2.57 -10.49
C LEU A 59 14.95 -1.98 -10.91
N ASP A 60 15.78 -2.78 -11.57
CA ASP A 60 17.04 -2.28 -12.12
C ASP A 60 16.75 -1.47 -13.38
N PRO A 61 17.02 -0.16 -13.36
CA PRO A 61 16.77 0.70 -14.50
C PRO A 61 18.10 0.83 -15.23
N GLU A 62 18.48 -0.20 -15.97
CA GLU A 62 19.74 -0.21 -16.72
C GLU A 62 19.79 0.92 -17.78
N SER A 63 18.65 1.58 -18.06
CA SER A 63 18.54 2.69 -19.01
C SER A 63 17.53 3.78 -18.61
N ALA A 64 17.22 3.97 -17.31
CA ALA A 64 16.39 5.12 -16.94
C ALA A 64 17.22 6.40 -16.93
N ALA A 65 16.95 7.29 -17.89
CA ALA A 65 17.29 8.70 -17.75
C ALA A 65 16.85 9.21 -16.36
N LYS A 66 17.55 10.20 -15.82
CA LYS A 66 17.18 10.82 -14.54
C LYS A 66 15.67 11.14 -14.57
N PRO A 67 14.91 10.82 -13.52
CA PRO A 67 13.50 11.16 -13.48
C PRO A 67 13.37 12.67 -13.68
N ASP A 68 12.74 13.06 -14.79
CA ASP A 68 12.35 14.43 -15.02
C ASP A 68 11.01 14.63 -14.30
N PRO A 69 10.97 15.45 -13.23
CA PRO A 69 9.74 15.65 -12.46
C PRO A 69 8.62 16.31 -13.28
N ASN A 70 8.92 16.84 -14.46
CA ASN A 70 7.95 17.48 -15.36
C ASN A 70 7.57 16.59 -16.56
N ARG A 71 8.07 15.35 -16.63
CA ARG A 71 7.70 14.41 -17.68
C ARG A 71 6.37 13.76 -17.35
N GLU A 72 5.31 14.23 -18.00
CA GLU A 72 4.01 13.56 -17.98
C GLU A 72 4.19 12.10 -18.43
N SER A 73 3.70 11.17 -17.62
CA SER A 73 3.78 9.73 -17.93
C SER A 73 2.98 9.49 -19.21
N ALA A 74 3.65 8.99 -20.27
CA ALA A 74 3.06 8.76 -21.59
C ALA A 74 2.11 7.55 -21.63
N ALA A 75 1.19 7.47 -20.68
CA ALA A 75 0.04 6.58 -20.65
C ALA A 75 -1.22 7.45 -20.52
N SER A 76 -1.53 8.17 -21.59
CA SER A 76 -2.87 8.73 -21.82
C SER A 76 -3.19 8.55 -23.30
N GLU A 77 -3.69 7.37 -23.65
CA GLU A 77 -4.48 7.22 -24.86
C GLU A 77 -5.87 7.79 -24.56
N SER A 78 -6.13 8.96 -25.14
CA SER A 78 -7.44 9.56 -25.44
C SER A 78 -8.52 9.49 -24.35
N GLU A 79 -8.56 10.50 -23.49
CA GLU A 79 -9.82 10.92 -22.88
C GLU A 79 -10.69 11.56 -23.96
N SER A 80 -11.60 10.78 -24.56
CA SER A 80 -12.72 11.35 -25.31
C SER A 80 -13.66 12.00 -24.30
N THR A 81 -13.62 13.32 -24.17
CA THR A 81 -14.62 14.07 -23.44
C THR A 81 -15.96 13.95 -24.19
N ASP A 82 -16.79 12.98 -23.83
CA ASP A 82 -18.22 13.02 -24.13
C ASP A 82 -18.87 14.00 -23.12
N PRO A 83 -19.36 15.17 -23.56
CA PRO A 83 -19.96 16.16 -22.66
C PRO A 83 -21.29 15.72 -22.02
N SER A 84 -21.72 14.47 -22.24
CA SER A 84 -23.04 13.96 -21.80
C SER A 84 -23.01 13.12 -20.52
N HIS A 85 -21.86 12.86 -19.89
CA HIS A 85 -21.82 12.09 -18.64
C HIS A 85 -22.20 12.98 -17.44
N PRO A 86 -23.35 12.75 -16.77
CA PRO A 86 -23.68 13.50 -15.57
C PRO A 86 -22.67 13.14 -14.47
N ALA A 87 -22.07 14.16 -13.85
CA ALA A 87 -21.22 13.97 -12.68
C ALA A 87 -22.01 13.25 -11.57
N ASP A 88 -21.49 12.12 -11.09
CA ASP A 88 -22.00 11.43 -9.90
C ASP A 88 -21.81 12.36 -8.68
N PRO A 89 -22.88 12.79 -7.99
CA PRO A 89 -22.75 13.60 -6.80
C PRO A 89 -22.36 12.70 -5.62
N ALA A 90 -21.11 12.26 -5.60
CA ALA A 90 -20.52 11.70 -4.40
C ALA A 90 -20.49 12.80 -3.33
N LEU A 91 -21.51 12.81 -2.47
CA LEU A 91 -21.53 13.64 -1.27
C LEU A 91 -20.24 13.34 -0.47
N PRO A 92 -19.45 14.35 -0.09
CA PRO A 92 -18.25 14.10 0.70
C PRO A 92 -18.66 13.49 2.04
N MET A 93 -18.21 12.25 2.30
CA MET A 93 -18.34 11.68 3.64
C MET A 93 -17.58 12.57 4.63
N PRO A 94 -18.19 13.00 5.74
CA PRO A 94 -17.50 13.79 6.74
C PRO A 94 -16.38 12.94 7.38
N LEU A 95 -15.19 13.53 7.51
CA LEU A 95 -14.09 12.96 8.30
C LEU A 95 -14.56 12.77 9.75
N PRO A 96 -14.27 11.64 10.41
CA PRO A 96 -14.57 11.48 11.83
C PRO A 96 -13.71 12.45 12.66
N ASP A 97 -14.34 13.16 13.58
CA ASP A 97 -13.70 14.11 14.48
C ASP A 97 -12.83 13.36 15.51
N LEU A 98 -11.51 13.49 15.40
CA LEU A 98 -10.53 12.76 16.21
C LEU A 98 -10.22 13.43 17.57
N ARG A 99 -11.12 14.28 18.07
CA ARG A 99 -10.96 14.96 19.36
C ARG A 99 -12.16 14.75 20.28
N ALA A 100 -12.10 13.65 21.03
CA ALA A 100 -12.50 13.48 22.43
C ALA A 100 -12.75 11.98 22.67
N ARG A 101 -11.67 11.22 22.86
CA ARG A 101 -11.74 10.09 23.78
C ARG A 101 -11.04 10.57 25.03
N ASP A 102 -11.85 10.93 26.01
CA ASP A 102 -11.40 11.23 27.36
C ASP A 102 -10.48 10.12 27.84
N GLY A 103 -9.35 10.54 28.41
CA GLY A 103 -8.36 9.65 28.95
C GLY A 103 -8.89 8.95 30.18
N ASP A 104 -9.21 7.67 30.03
CA ASP A 104 -9.08 6.66 31.07
C ASP A 104 -8.93 5.31 30.36
N GLU A 105 -8.09 4.42 30.89
CA GLU A 105 -7.70 3.11 30.32
C GLU A 105 -6.45 3.05 29.41
N LEU A 106 -5.43 3.86 29.68
CA LEU A 106 -4.03 3.43 29.49
C LEU A 106 -3.47 2.91 30.82
N GLY A 107 -3.93 1.73 31.23
CA GLY A 107 -3.40 0.98 32.35
C GLY A 107 -2.97 -0.42 31.90
N ALA A 108 -1.67 -0.70 32.02
CA ALA A 108 -0.98 -1.97 31.72
C ALA A 108 -0.70 -2.23 30.22
N ALA A 109 0.51 -2.51 29.75
CA ALA A 109 1.76 -2.85 30.42
C ALA A 109 2.95 -2.55 29.49
N LEU A 110 3.85 -1.67 29.92
CA LEU A 110 5.25 -1.69 29.50
C LEU A 110 6.07 -1.85 30.78
N ARG A 111 6.29 -3.09 31.22
CA ARG A 111 7.35 -3.39 32.19
C ARG A 111 8.55 -3.94 31.43
N VAL A 112 9.57 -3.10 31.37
CA VAL A 112 10.95 -3.43 31.05
C VAL A 112 11.39 -4.59 31.96
N GLY A 113 11.71 -5.72 31.34
CA GLY A 113 12.39 -6.84 31.99
C GLY A 113 13.89 -6.71 31.78
N GLU A 114 14.56 -5.94 32.62
CA GLU A 114 15.98 -6.12 32.89
C GLU A 114 16.10 -6.91 34.19
N SER A 115 16.36 -8.21 34.08
CA SER A 115 16.78 -9.05 35.20
C SER A 115 18.29 -9.18 35.15
N SER A 116 18.95 -8.59 36.15
CA SER A 116 20.33 -8.88 36.50
C SER A 116 20.38 -9.92 37.61
N LEU A 117 21.48 -10.68 37.61
CA LEU A 117 22.03 -11.57 38.64
C LEU A 117 21.59 -13.04 38.56
N SER A 118 22.53 -13.91 38.18
CA SER A 118 23.57 -14.34 39.14
C SER A 118 24.90 -14.64 38.46
#